data_AF-A0A7C4IZW9-F1
#
_entry.id   AF-A0A7C4IZW9-F1
#
_cell.length_a   1.000
_cell.length_b   1.000
_cell.length_c   1.000
_cell.angle_alpha   90.00
_cell.angle_beta   90.00
_cell.angle_gamma   90.00
#
_symmetry.space_group_name_H-M   'P 1'
#
loop_
_entity.id
_entity.type
_entity.pdbx_description
1 polymer ?
#
loop_
_entity_poly.entity_id
_entity_poly.type
_entity_poly.pdbx_seq_one_letter_code
_entity_poly.pdbx_strand_id
1 'polypeptide(L)'
;MPDHNDFARRCGAVKLVLQQSRAPKSLSQIRKELAGSLRISSKDLALLLGGMTARGEIFSWPQEKFWDRDPRTTLPDLILTFMAKTEIAPVSKIKTHLKLPLELIQPVLNRLTATGRLYVWQPGKTPYFCLNEPRKTALETILNALAGGPLTEKELIGRIRKRLPGYRAEHLKEHLSDATQIYKYPRFGKIKTRYGLQPPDPGPYLGKAVQDMIAVRDLLAPFKVSLKGIYEALGRELCLEPSAGAPSPVRTPDERAPREAERLILEGIARLQPPGQRRALVSIRELRRSVSLKKSVFDRSVLSLAVQGEVALHHHDFPSSLSPDEREELVRDEQGTYYVGIVPKDLP
;
A
#
# COMPACT_ATOMS: atom_id res chain seq x y z
N MET A 1 15.42 -12.19 73.39
CA MET A 1 15.73 -11.29 72.25
C MET A 1 16.09 -12.18 71.08
N PRO A 2 15.24 -12.34 70.06
CA PRO A 2 15.59 -13.15 68.90
C PRO A 2 16.69 -12.42 68.10
N ASP A 3 17.76 -13.14 67.76
CA ASP A 3 18.99 -12.63 67.15
C ASP A 3 18.72 -11.80 65.89
N HIS A 4 19.11 -10.53 65.94
CA HIS A 4 19.03 -9.61 64.79
C HIS A 4 19.85 -10.14 63.59
N ASN A 5 20.94 -10.86 63.87
CA ASN A 5 21.78 -11.54 62.87
C ASN A 5 21.05 -12.69 62.16
N ASP A 6 20.20 -13.44 62.86
CA ASP A 6 19.45 -14.55 62.25
C ASP A 6 18.33 -14.02 61.35
N PHE A 7 17.68 -12.93 61.74
CA PHE A 7 16.68 -12.25 60.90
C PHE A 7 17.30 -11.72 59.59
N ALA A 8 18.42 -11.00 59.66
CA ALA A 8 19.11 -10.48 58.49
C ALA A 8 19.59 -11.61 57.55
N ARG A 9 20.11 -12.70 58.10
CA ARG A 9 20.53 -13.89 57.35
C ARG A 9 19.35 -14.54 56.61
N ARG A 10 18.19 -14.66 57.27
CA ARG A 10 16.96 -15.21 56.66
C ARG A 10 16.43 -14.32 55.53
N CYS A 11 16.39 -13.00 55.73
CA CYS A 11 16.03 -12.03 54.68
C CYS A 11 17.00 -12.13 53.47
N GLY A 12 18.30 -12.19 53.74
CA GLY A 12 19.33 -12.32 52.70
C GLY A 12 19.15 -13.58 51.85
N ALA A 13 18.90 -14.73 52.49
CA ALA A 13 18.67 -15.99 51.78
C ALA A 13 17.39 -15.97 50.92
N VAL A 14 16.30 -15.42 51.44
CA VAL A 14 15.04 -15.24 50.67
C VAL A 14 15.28 -14.36 49.44
N LYS A 15 15.99 -13.25 49.62
CA LYS A 15 16.29 -12.32 48.52
C LYS A 15 17.14 -12.98 47.43
N LEU A 16 18.15 -13.77 47.82
CA LEU A 16 19.02 -14.50 46.90
C LEU A 16 18.22 -15.51 46.06
N VAL A 17 17.32 -16.26 46.68
CA VAL A 17 16.42 -17.21 45.99
C VAL A 17 15.51 -16.51 44.98
N LEU A 18 14.95 -15.35 45.35
CA LEU A 18 14.06 -14.59 44.47
C LEU A 18 14.81 -13.91 43.32
N GLN A 19 16.00 -13.34 43.58
CA GLN A 19 16.87 -12.72 42.56
C GLN A 19 17.36 -13.72 41.51
N GLN A 20 17.67 -14.95 41.93
CA GLN A 20 18.04 -16.03 41.01
C GLN A 20 16.85 -16.57 40.22
N SER A 21 15.63 -16.23 40.62
CA SER A 21 14.44 -16.70 39.92
C SER A 21 14.10 -15.87 38.69
N ARG A 22 13.71 -16.57 37.62
CA ARG A 22 13.13 -15.96 36.42
C ARG A 22 11.63 -15.66 36.55
N ALA A 23 10.96 -16.10 37.61
CA ALA A 23 9.52 -15.95 37.78
C ALA A 23 9.11 -15.84 39.26
N PRO A 24 7.94 -15.23 39.56
CA PRO A 24 7.43 -15.14 40.92
C PRO A 24 7.19 -16.52 41.55
N LYS A 25 7.55 -16.68 42.82
CA LYS A 25 7.44 -17.95 43.55
C LYS A 25 6.40 -17.91 44.65
N SER A 26 5.71 -19.03 44.88
CA SER A 26 4.82 -19.19 46.04
C SER A 26 5.61 -19.44 47.32
N LEU A 27 4.96 -19.24 48.47
CA LEU A 27 5.54 -19.54 49.78
C LEU A 27 6.09 -20.97 49.88
N SER A 28 5.36 -21.96 49.34
CA SER A 28 5.78 -23.37 49.32
C SER A 28 7.04 -23.62 48.49
N GLN A 29 7.17 -22.94 47.34
CA GLN A 29 8.34 -23.03 46.46
C GLN A 29 9.57 -22.39 47.12
N ILE A 30 9.39 -21.20 47.69
CA ILE A 30 10.45 -20.49 48.43
C ILE A 30 10.92 -21.36 49.61
N ARG A 31 9.99 -21.93 50.39
CA ARG A 31 10.34 -22.82 51.51
C ARG A 31 11.13 -24.04 51.07
N LYS A 32 10.75 -24.67 49.95
CA LYS A 32 11.43 -25.86 49.42
C LYS A 32 12.87 -25.56 49.02
N GLU A 33 13.11 -24.43 48.39
CA GLU A 33 14.45 -24.02 47.96
C GLU A 33 15.31 -23.50 49.09
N LEU A 34 14.68 -22.87 50.09
CA LEU A 34 15.36 -22.50 51.34
C LEU A 34 15.67 -23.71 52.22
N ALA A 35 14.94 -24.83 52.13
CA ALA A 35 15.18 -25.99 52.98
C ALA A 35 16.60 -26.56 52.88
N GLY A 36 17.33 -26.28 51.79
CA GLY A 36 18.74 -26.62 51.61
C GLY A 36 19.72 -25.68 52.34
N SER A 37 19.30 -24.48 52.74
CA SER A 37 20.15 -23.46 53.36
C SER A 37 19.69 -23.02 54.77
N LEU A 38 18.38 -23.02 55.04
CA LEU A 38 17.73 -22.57 56.28
C LEU A 38 16.39 -23.33 56.50
N ARG A 39 16.20 -23.92 57.68
CA ARG A 39 14.91 -24.50 58.09
C ARG A 39 14.02 -23.41 58.71
N ILE A 40 12.93 -23.06 58.04
CA ILE A 40 11.95 -22.07 58.50
C ILE A 40 10.54 -22.66 58.36
N SER A 41 9.69 -22.45 59.37
CA SER A 41 8.29 -22.88 59.32
C SER A 41 7.50 -22.07 58.28
N SER A 42 6.38 -22.60 57.77
CA SER A 42 5.55 -21.84 56.81
C SER A 42 4.99 -20.55 57.41
N LYS A 43 4.66 -20.55 58.70
CA LYS A 43 4.10 -19.40 59.41
C LYS A 43 5.15 -18.30 59.59
N ASP A 44 6.37 -18.67 59.97
CA ASP A 44 7.47 -17.72 60.13
C ASP A 44 7.92 -17.16 58.78
N LEU A 45 7.93 -17.99 57.73
CA LEU A 45 8.23 -17.54 56.37
C LEU A 45 7.18 -16.55 55.86
N ALA A 46 5.88 -16.77 56.15
CA ALA A 46 4.82 -15.83 55.78
C ALA A 46 5.00 -14.46 56.47
N LEU A 47 5.29 -14.46 57.77
CA LEU A 47 5.55 -13.23 58.53
C LEU A 47 6.80 -12.51 58.02
N LEU A 48 7.86 -13.26 57.69
CA LEU A 48 9.09 -12.72 57.11
C LEU A 48 8.83 -12.06 55.76
N LEU A 49 8.13 -12.75 54.84
CA LEU A 49 7.77 -12.23 53.52
C LEU A 49 6.86 -11.00 53.62
N GLY A 50 5.89 -11.00 54.54
CA GLY A 50 5.05 -9.84 54.83
C GLY A 50 5.86 -8.63 55.29
N GLY A 51 6.82 -8.84 56.21
CA GLY A 51 7.74 -7.80 56.67
C GLY A 51 8.66 -7.28 55.56
N MET A 52 9.22 -8.17 54.72
CA MET A 52 10.04 -7.78 53.58
C MET A 52 9.23 -7.01 52.52
N THR A 53 7.97 -7.39 52.29
CA THR A 53 7.07 -6.69 51.36
C THR A 53 6.72 -5.29 51.88
N ALA A 54 6.44 -5.15 53.17
CA ALA A 54 6.16 -3.86 53.80
C ALA A 54 7.36 -2.89 53.73
N ARG A 55 8.59 -3.42 53.74
CA ARG A 55 9.82 -2.64 53.57
C ARG A 55 10.20 -2.38 52.10
N GLY A 56 9.43 -2.90 51.15
CA GLY A 56 9.73 -2.77 49.71
C GLY A 56 10.96 -3.54 49.23
N GLU A 57 11.43 -4.52 50.02
CA GLU A 57 12.58 -5.36 49.65
C GLU A 57 12.22 -6.44 48.62
N ILE A 58 10.96 -6.86 48.64
CA ILE A 58 10.33 -7.80 47.71
C ILE A 58 8.92 -7.30 47.41
N PHE A 59 8.33 -7.79 46.32
CA PHE A 59 7.01 -7.41 45.87
C PHE A 59 6.06 -8.60 45.88
N SER A 60 4.84 -8.36 46.32
CA SER A 60 3.74 -9.32 46.22
C SER A 60 3.24 -9.40 44.78
N TRP A 61 3.10 -10.61 44.29
CA TRP A 61 2.50 -10.96 43.02
C TRP A 61 1.16 -11.68 43.25
N PRO A 62 0.23 -11.61 42.27
CA PRO A 62 -1.04 -12.33 42.35
C PRO A 62 -0.86 -13.82 42.64
N GLN A 63 -1.87 -14.43 43.27
CA GLN A 63 -1.86 -15.84 43.72
C GLN A 63 -0.85 -16.11 44.85
N GLU A 64 -0.68 -15.16 45.78
CA GLU A 64 0.22 -15.30 46.95
C GLU A 64 1.66 -15.63 46.57
N LYS A 65 2.14 -15.01 45.48
CA LYS A 65 3.50 -15.15 45.00
C LYS A 65 4.34 -13.96 45.41
N PHE A 66 5.65 -14.13 45.43
CA PHE A 66 6.61 -13.09 45.78
C PHE A 66 7.75 -13.08 44.77
N TRP A 67 8.28 -11.90 44.49
CA TRP A 67 9.46 -11.72 43.66
C TRP A 67 10.26 -10.49 44.08
N ASP A 68 11.53 -10.40 43.65
CA ASP A 68 12.40 -9.25 43.91
C ASP A 68 12.06 -8.05 43.01
N ARG A 69 11.25 -8.26 41.97
CA ARG A 69 10.86 -7.23 41.00
C ARG A 69 9.38 -6.83 41.13
N ASP A 70 9.14 -5.53 40.99
CA ASP A 70 7.79 -4.97 40.99
C ASP A 70 7.00 -5.46 39.76
N PRO A 71 5.80 -6.04 39.94
CA PRO A 71 4.93 -6.36 38.82
C PRO A 71 4.69 -5.17 37.89
N ARG A 72 4.55 -3.95 38.41
CA ARG A 72 4.22 -2.76 37.59
C ARG A 72 5.34 -2.36 36.63
N THR A 73 6.59 -2.61 36.99
CA THR A 73 7.77 -2.27 36.16
C THR A 73 8.14 -3.40 35.22
N THR A 74 7.90 -4.65 35.60
CA THR A 74 8.23 -5.83 34.78
C THR A 74 7.12 -6.24 33.80
N LEU A 75 5.86 -5.92 34.12
CA LEU A 75 4.72 -6.24 33.26
C LEU A 75 4.82 -5.69 31.82
N PRO A 76 5.26 -4.44 31.58
CA PRO A 76 5.45 -3.94 30.24
C PRO A 76 6.32 -4.86 29.37
N ASP A 77 7.47 -5.28 29.88
CA ASP A 77 8.43 -6.10 29.13
C ASP A 77 7.92 -7.53 28.94
N LEU A 78 7.21 -8.09 29.93
CA LEU A 78 6.56 -9.39 29.80
C LEU A 78 5.46 -9.40 28.74
N ILE A 79 4.63 -8.34 28.71
CA ILE A 79 3.59 -8.16 27.68
C ILE A 79 4.24 -8.03 26.31
N LEU A 80 5.26 -7.18 26.16
CA LEU A 80 5.93 -6.98 24.88
C LEU A 80 6.64 -8.24 24.38
N THR A 81 7.27 -9.01 25.27
CA THR A 81 7.88 -10.31 24.93
C THR A 81 6.83 -11.31 24.44
N PHE A 82 5.65 -11.32 25.06
CA PHE A 82 4.52 -12.15 24.60
C PHE A 82 3.98 -11.68 23.24
N MET A 83 3.83 -10.37 23.07
CA MET A 83 3.36 -9.75 21.83
C MET A 83 4.35 -9.94 20.68
N ALA A 84 5.66 -9.95 20.93
CA ALA A 84 6.68 -10.25 19.92
C ALA A 84 6.54 -11.66 19.33
N LYS A 85 5.95 -12.61 20.06
CA LYS A 85 5.71 -13.99 19.59
C LYS A 85 4.36 -14.16 18.91
N THR A 86 3.34 -13.46 19.40
CA THR A 86 1.95 -13.67 18.96
C THR A 86 1.50 -12.63 17.94
N GLU A 87 2.19 -11.49 17.86
CA GLU A 87 1.93 -10.28 17.07
C GLU A 87 0.61 -9.56 17.40
N ILE A 88 -0.47 -10.32 17.63
CA ILE A 88 -1.82 -9.84 17.93
C ILE A 88 -2.52 -10.72 18.97
N ALA A 89 -3.14 -10.10 19.97
CA ALA A 89 -3.87 -10.84 21.00
C ALA A 89 -4.98 -10.01 21.65
N PRO A 90 -6.14 -10.62 21.99
CA PRO A 90 -7.11 -9.98 22.88
C PRO A 90 -6.59 -9.99 24.32
N VAL A 91 -7.12 -9.09 25.16
CA VAL A 91 -6.73 -8.98 26.58
C VAL A 91 -6.91 -10.31 27.33
N SER A 92 -7.95 -11.07 27.00
CA SER A 92 -8.21 -12.39 27.60
C SER A 92 -7.05 -13.37 27.38
N LYS A 93 -6.41 -13.37 26.19
CA LYS A 93 -5.28 -14.24 25.89
C LYS A 93 -4.01 -13.80 26.64
N ILE A 94 -3.80 -12.48 26.75
CA ILE A 94 -2.70 -11.89 27.55
C ILE A 94 -2.87 -12.27 29.02
N LYS A 95 -4.08 -12.11 29.56
CA LYS A 95 -4.46 -12.49 30.93
C LYS A 95 -4.15 -13.96 31.22
N THR A 96 -4.59 -14.86 30.34
CA THR A 96 -4.37 -16.30 30.51
C THR A 96 -2.90 -16.68 30.42
N HIS A 97 -2.15 -16.08 29.49
CA HIS A 97 -0.71 -16.35 29.33
C HIS A 97 0.10 -15.89 30.54
N LEU A 98 -0.15 -14.66 31.02
CA LEU A 98 0.57 -14.10 32.16
C LEU A 98 0.06 -14.64 33.51
N LYS A 99 -1.15 -15.21 33.55
CA LYS A 99 -1.84 -15.68 34.77
C LYS A 99 -2.01 -14.55 35.80
N LEU A 100 -2.27 -13.33 35.32
CA LEU A 100 -2.43 -12.13 36.13
C LEU A 100 -3.86 -11.58 36.04
N PRO A 101 -4.34 -10.86 37.07
CA PRO A 101 -5.65 -10.23 37.09
C PRO A 101 -5.72 -9.07 36.08
N LEU A 102 -6.94 -8.78 35.61
CA LEU A 102 -7.15 -7.78 34.55
C LEU A 102 -6.81 -6.37 35.05
N GLU A 103 -7.06 -6.12 36.33
CA GLU A 103 -6.86 -4.87 37.07
C GLU A 103 -5.39 -4.44 37.04
N LEU A 104 -4.45 -5.38 36.95
CA LEU A 104 -3.02 -5.09 36.82
C LEU A 104 -2.58 -4.96 35.35
N ILE A 105 -3.20 -5.71 34.44
CA ILE A 105 -2.82 -5.73 33.03
C ILE A 105 -3.34 -4.49 32.29
N GLN A 106 -4.60 -4.10 32.55
CA GLN A 106 -5.29 -3.05 31.79
C GLN A 106 -4.58 -1.69 31.87
N PRO A 107 -4.13 -1.19 33.04
CA PRO A 107 -3.41 0.08 33.12
C PRO A 107 -2.09 0.05 32.34
N VAL A 108 -1.40 -1.10 32.35
CA VAL A 108 -0.14 -1.27 31.62
C VAL A 108 -0.38 -1.29 30.11
N LEU A 109 -1.42 -1.97 29.64
CA LEU A 109 -1.81 -1.96 28.23
C LEU A 109 -2.14 -0.54 27.77
N ASN A 110 -2.95 0.19 28.54
CA ASN A 110 -3.30 1.58 28.22
C ASN A 110 -2.05 2.48 28.14
N ARG A 111 -1.08 2.30 29.06
CA ARG A 111 0.20 3.03 29.03
C ARG A 111 1.04 2.67 27.80
N LEU A 112 1.12 1.39 27.45
CA LEU A 112 1.84 0.93 26.26
C LEU A 112 1.21 1.46 24.96
N THR A 113 -0.11 1.56 24.92
CA THR A 113 -0.82 2.19 23.80
C THR A 113 -0.59 3.70 23.75
N ALA A 114 -0.67 4.40 24.88
CA ALA A 114 -0.42 5.84 24.96
C ALA A 114 1.02 6.23 24.57
N THR A 115 1.99 5.34 24.84
CA THR A 115 3.40 5.52 24.47
C THR A 115 3.73 5.06 23.04
N GLY A 116 2.74 4.60 22.27
CA GLY A 116 2.93 4.13 20.90
C GLY A 116 3.70 2.80 20.77
N ARG A 117 3.89 2.06 21.87
CA ARG A 117 4.56 0.74 21.87
C ARG A 117 3.62 -0.41 21.53
N LEU A 118 2.31 -0.19 21.67
CA LEU A 118 1.25 -1.11 21.23
C LEU A 118 0.18 -0.33 20.50
N TYR A 119 -0.50 -0.99 19.58
CA TYR A 119 -1.63 -0.46 18.84
C TYR A 119 -2.89 -1.25 19.17
N VAL A 120 -4.05 -0.63 19.02
CA VAL A 120 -5.34 -1.27 19.24
C VAL A 120 -6.04 -1.49 17.90
N TRP A 121 -6.43 -2.73 17.66
CA TRP A 121 -7.25 -3.15 16.53
C TRP A 121 -8.63 -3.58 17.04
N GLN A 122 -9.67 -2.81 16.68
CA GLN A 122 -11.02 -3.05 17.17
C GLN A 122 -12.04 -3.11 16.01
N PRO A 123 -12.09 -4.23 15.28
CA PRO A 123 -13.06 -4.43 14.18
C PRO A 123 -14.48 -4.77 14.67
N GLY A 124 -14.70 -4.83 16.00
CA GLY A 124 -15.94 -5.26 16.62
C GLY A 124 -15.97 -4.90 18.12
N LYS A 125 -16.68 -5.69 18.93
CA LYS A 125 -16.81 -5.40 20.37
C LYS A 125 -15.52 -5.67 21.17
N THR A 126 -14.72 -6.64 20.73
CA THR A 126 -13.50 -7.05 21.45
C THR A 126 -12.27 -6.37 20.84
N PRO A 127 -11.52 -5.56 21.62
CA PRO A 127 -10.27 -4.98 21.16
C PRO A 127 -9.15 -6.02 21.16
N TYR A 128 -8.34 -5.99 20.12
CA TYR A 128 -7.08 -6.71 20.00
C TYR A 128 -5.93 -5.72 20.18
N PHE A 129 -4.88 -6.16 20.86
CA PHE A 129 -3.64 -5.42 20.98
C PHE A 129 -2.67 -5.95 19.94
N CYS A 130 -1.98 -5.05 19.25
CA CYS A 130 -1.07 -5.33 18.16
C CYS A 130 0.29 -4.71 18.47
N LEU A 131 1.37 -5.40 18.09
CA LEU A 131 2.71 -4.81 18.19
C LEU A 131 2.94 -3.75 17.09
N ASN A 132 2.42 -4.01 15.90
CA ASN A 132 2.51 -3.14 14.74
C ASN A 132 1.19 -2.42 14.49
N GLU A 133 1.26 -1.27 13.83
CA GLU A 133 0.07 -0.50 13.47
C GLU A 133 -0.82 -1.33 12.52
N PRO A 134 -2.13 -1.50 12.84
CA PRO A 134 -3.02 -2.36 12.06
C PRO A 134 -3.15 -1.92 10.60
N ARG A 135 -3.24 -0.61 10.35
CA ARG A 135 -3.37 -0.04 9.00
C ARG A 135 -2.14 -0.32 8.15
N LYS A 136 -0.94 -0.04 8.68
CA LYS A 136 0.32 -0.35 8.01
C LYS A 136 0.48 -1.85 7.74
N THR A 137 0.19 -2.68 8.74
CA THR A 137 0.24 -4.14 8.62
C THR A 137 -0.73 -4.65 7.54
N ALA A 138 -1.94 -4.07 7.46
CA ALA A 138 -2.92 -4.42 6.43
C ALA A 138 -2.42 -4.05 5.03
N LEU A 139 -1.92 -2.82 4.84
CA LEU A 139 -1.38 -2.35 3.56
C LEU A 139 -0.19 -3.19 3.09
N GLU A 140 0.79 -3.45 3.96
CA GLU A 140 1.92 -4.33 3.65
C GLU A 140 1.45 -5.73 3.27
N THR A 141 0.46 -6.27 3.98
CA THR A 141 -0.13 -7.58 3.65
C THR A 141 -0.85 -7.56 2.30
N ILE A 142 -1.54 -6.48 1.96
CA ILE A 142 -2.21 -6.30 0.66
C ILE A 142 -1.17 -6.26 -0.46
N LEU A 143 -0.17 -5.39 -0.36
CA LEU A 143 0.87 -5.22 -1.37
C LEU A 143 1.65 -6.53 -1.60
N ASN A 144 2.07 -7.19 -0.52
CA ASN A 144 2.73 -8.49 -0.59
C ASN A 144 1.84 -9.57 -1.21
N ALA A 145 0.53 -9.52 -0.93
CA ALA A 145 -0.40 -10.48 -1.52
C ALA A 145 -0.58 -10.26 -3.03
N LEU A 146 -0.64 -8.99 -3.45
CA LEU A 146 -0.82 -8.58 -4.84
C LEU A 146 0.46 -8.68 -5.68
N ALA A 147 1.64 -8.70 -5.05
CA ALA A 147 2.91 -8.98 -5.74
C ALA A 147 2.92 -10.35 -6.42
N GLY A 148 2.17 -11.33 -5.89
CA GLY A 148 1.99 -12.65 -6.50
C GLY A 148 0.93 -12.70 -7.62
N GLY A 149 0.30 -11.57 -7.95
CA GLY A 149 -0.71 -11.44 -9.00
C GLY A 149 -2.08 -10.96 -8.50
N PRO A 150 -3.04 -10.73 -9.43
CA PRO A 150 -4.32 -10.13 -9.09
C PRO A 150 -5.22 -11.05 -8.27
N LEU A 151 -5.76 -10.55 -7.16
CA LEU A 151 -6.58 -11.30 -6.22
C LEU A 151 -7.99 -10.72 -6.10
N THR A 152 -8.96 -11.59 -5.80
CA THR A 152 -10.33 -11.18 -5.47
C THR A 152 -10.40 -10.58 -4.07
N GLU A 153 -11.47 -9.83 -3.80
CA GLU A 153 -11.75 -9.27 -2.47
C GLU A 153 -11.74 -10.33 -1.36
N LYS A 154 -12.36 -11.50 -1.62
CA LYS A 154 -12.43 -12.59 -0.64
C LYS A 154 -11.05 -13.17 -0.31
N GLU A 155 -10.17 -13.29 -1.31
CA GLU A 155 -8.81 -13.80 -1.14
C GLU A 155 -7.95 -12.81 -0.34
N LEU A 156 -8.05 -11.51 -0.65
CA LEU A 156 -7.35 -10.46 0.09
C LEU A 156 -7.80 -10.41 1.55
N ILE A 157 -9.12 -10.35 1.79
CA ILE A 157 -9.67 -10.37 3.15
C ILE A 157 -9.23 -11.65 3.88
N GLY A 158 -9.25 -12.79 3.20
CA GLY A 158 -8.79 -14.06 3.77
C GLY A 158 -7.33 -14.04 4.20
N ARG A 159 -6.44 -13.42 3.41
CA ARG A 159 -5.02 -13.26 3.77
C ARG A 159 -4.82 -12.28 4.92
N ILE A 160 -5.49 -11.13 4.90
CA ILE A 160 -5.39 -10.11 5.96
C ILE A 160 -5.93 -10.67 7.28
N ARG A 161 -7.04 -11.43 7.25
CA ARG A 161 -7.62 -12.05 8.45
C ARG A 161 -6.68 -12.98 9.21
N LYS A 162 -5.68 -13.56 8.55
CA LYS A 162 -4.66 -14.37 9.22
C LYS A 162 -3.78 -13.54 10.17
N ARG A 163 -3.58 -12.25 9.87
CA ARG A 163 -2.80 -11.31 10.68
C ARG A 163 -3.66 -10.36 11.51
N LEU A 164 -4.83 -9.99 11.01
CA LEU A 164 -5.79 -9.08 11.65
C LEU A 164 -7.15 -9.77 11.75
N PRO A 165 -7.44 -10.48 12.86
CA PRO A 165 -8.73 -11.12 13.09
C PRO A 165 -9.87 -10.10 12.97
N GLY A 166 -11.01 -10.53 12.42
CA GLY A 166 -12.20 -9.67 12.30
C GLY A 166 -12.17 -8.65 11.15
N TYR A 167 -11.14 -8.65 10.30
CA TYR A 167 -11.06 -7.76 9.14
C TYR A 167 -12.25 -7.93 8.15
N ARG A 168 -12.79 -6.81 7.65
CA ARG A 168 -14.00 -6.75 6.80
C ARG A 168 -13.74 -5.99 5.50
N ALA A 169 -14.69 -6.08 4.57
CA ALA A 169 -14.64 -5.40 3.29
C ALA A 169 -14.61 -3.86 3.42
N GLU A 170 -15.23 -3.31 4.46
CA GLU A 170 -15.23 -1.88 4.77
C GLU A 170 -13.81 -1.36 5.00
N HIS A 171 -13.01 -2.06 5.82
CA HIS A 171 -11.62 -1.71 6.08
C HIS A 171 -10.75 -1.82 4.81
N LEU A 172 -11.05 -2.78 3.93
CA LEU A 172 -10.36 -2.89 2.65
C LEU A 172 -10.62 -1.68 1.77
N LYS A 173 -11.86 -1.22 1.67
CA LYS A 173 -12.19 -0.03 0.86
C LYS A 173 -11.46 1.20 1.37
N GLU A 174 -11.42 1.40 2.68
CA GLU A 174 -10.69 2.49 3.31
C GLU A 174 -9.20 2.46 2.91
N HIS A 175 -8.53 1.31 3.07
CA HIS A 175 -7.12 1.17 2.70
C HIS A 175 -6.84 1.31 1.19
N LEU A 176 -7.80 0.94 0.34
CA LEU A 176 -7.70 1.09 -1.10
C LEU A 176 -7.96 2.53 -1.57
N SER A 177 -8.81 3.28 -0.87
CA SER A 177 -9.05 4.69 -1.17
C SER A 177 -7.81 5.55 -0.97
N ASP A 178 -6.97 5.20 0.00
CA ASP A 178 -5.73 5.93 0.30
C ASP A 178 -4.53 5.45 -0.52
N ALA A 179 -4.60 4.26 -1.09
CA ALA A 179 -3.51 3.65 -1.83
C ALA A 179 -3.56 4.02 -3.31
N THR A 180 -2.68 4.91 -3.77
CA THR A 180 -2.58 5.36 -5.16
C THR A 180 -2.09 4.30 -6.15
N GLN A 181 -1.71 3.10 -5.69
CA GLN A 181 -0.99 2.09 -6.48
C GLN A 181 -1.76 0.78 -6.71
N ILE A 182 -3.03 0.68 -6.31
CA ILE A 182 -3.83 -0.55 -6.45
C ILE A 182 -4.97 -0.34 -7.43
N TYR A 183 -4.92 -1.06 -8.56
CA TYR A 183 -5.95 -1.04 -9.59
C TYR A 183 -7.09 -1.98 -9.22
N LYS A 184 -8.33 -1.48 -9.33
CA LYS A 184 -9.54 -2.30 -9.22
C LYS A 184 -9.98 -2.76 -10.60
N TYR A 185 -9.90 -4.05 -10.84
CA TYR A 185 -10.23 -4.67 -12.12
C TYR A 185 -11.74 -4.79 -12.25
N PRO A 186 -12.35 -4.32 -13.35
CA PRO A 186 -13.78 -4.32 -13.51
C PRO A 186 -14.35 -5.74 -13.60
N ARG A 187 -15.61 -5.91 -13.19
CA ARG A 187 -16.36 -7.14 -13.45
C ARG A 187 -16.83 -7.11 -14.90
N PHE A 188 -16.62 -8.19 -15.64
CA PHE A 188 -17.13 -8.31 -17.02
C PHE A 188 -17.47 -9.76 -17.35
N GLY A 189 -18.73 -10.02 -17.73
CA GLY A 189 -19.22 -11.38 -17.97
C GLY A 189 -18.96 -12.32 -16.78
N LYS A 190 -18.13 -13.35 -16.99
CA LYS A 190 -17.72 -14.34 -15.98
C LYS A 190 -16.53 -13.88 -15.10
N ILE A 191 -15.86 -12.79 -15.46
CA ILE A 191 -14.71 -12.26 -14.73
C ILE A 191 -15.20 -11.51 -13.49
N LYS A 192 -14.74 -11.95 -12.32
CA LYS A 192 -15.01 -11.30 -11.03
C LYS A 192 -14.11 -10.09 -10.82
N THR A 193 -14.57 -9.14 -10.00
CA THR A 193 -13.74 -8.02 -9.52
C THR A 193 -12.48 -8.55 -8.85
N ARG A 194 -11.33 -8.05 -9.31
CA ARG A 194 -10.00 -8.34 -8.75
C ARG A 194 -9.28 -7.04 -8.44
N TYR A 195 -8.20 -7.14 -7.69
CA TYR A 195 -7.30 -6.04 -7.40
C TYR A 195 -5.90 -6.47 -7.80
N GLY A 196 -5.10 -5.55 -8.35
CA GLY A 196 -3.74 -5.80 -8.80
C GLY A 196 -2.88 -4.53 -8.74
N LEU A 197 -1.56 -4.71 -8.83
CA LEU A 197 -0.59 -3.59 -8.85
C LEU A 197 -0.34 -3.06 -10.26
N GLN A 198 -0.78 -3.79 -11.28
CA GLN A 198 -0.65 -3.41 -12.69
C GLN A 198 -2.05 -3.16 -13.29
N PRO A 199 -2.15 -2.46 -14.43
CA PRO A 199 -3.39 -2.39 -15.18
C PRO A 199 -3.94 -3.80 -15.51
N PRO A 200 -5.27 -3.98 -15.60
CA PRO A 200 -5.85 -5.25 -15.99
C PRO A 200 -5.44 -5.64 -17.40
N ASP A 201 -5.02 -6.89 -17.59
CA ASP A 201 -4.86 -7.47 -18.92
C ASP A 201 -6.20 -7.45 -19.66
N PRO A 202 -6.30 -6.83 -20.86
CA PRO A 202 -7.53 -6.80 -21.63
C PRO A 202 -7.92 -8.19 -22.17
N GLY A 203 -6.98 -9.11 -22.37
CA GLY A 203 -7.21 -10.42 -23.02
C GLY A 203 -8.41 -11.19 -22.47
N PRO A 204 -8.51 -11.43 -21.15
CA PRO A 204 -9.66 -12.10 -20.54
C PRO A 204 -11.01 -11.44 -20.86
N TYR A 205 -11.05 -10.11 -20.99
CA TYR A 205 -12.26 -9.35 -21.27
C TYR A 205 -12.74 -9.48 -22.72
N LEU A 206 -11.86 -9.92 -23.63
CA LEU A 206 -12.15 -10.03 -25.05
C LEU A 206 -12.77 -11.38 -25.45
N GLY A 207 -13.08 -12.28 -24.50
CA GLY A 207 -13.52 -13.65 -24.82
C GLY A 207 -14.72 -13.74 -25.78
N LYS A 208 -15.72 -12.86 -25.64
CA LYS A 208 -16.85 -12.81 -26.58
C LYS A 208 -16.42 -12.32 -27.97
N ALA A 209 -15.62 -11.25 -28.01
CA ALA A 209 -15.09 -10.73 -29.28
C ALA A 209 -14.24 -11.79 -30.00
N VAL A 210 -13.46 -12.58 -29.27
CA VAL A 210 -12.70 -13.70 -29.85
C VAL A 210 -13.62 -14.77 -30.42
N GLN A 211 -14.71 -15.12 -29.73
CA GLN A 211 -15.71 -16.08 -30.24
C GLN A 211 -16.40 -15.57 -31.51
N ASP A 212 -16.82 -14.31 -31.50
CA ASP A 212 -17.45 -13.66 -32.66
C ASP A 212 -16.47 -13.64 -33.86
N MET A 213 -15.18 -13.38 -33.62
CA MET A 213 -14.14 -13.41 -34.65
C MET A 213 -13.86 -14.82 -35.20
N ILE A 214 -13.94 -15.86 -34.35
CA ILE A 214 -13.86 -17.25 -34.81
C ILE A 214 -15.06 -17.59 -35.70
N ALA A 215 -16.27 -17.16 -35.32
CA ALA A 215 -17.47 -17.37 -36.12
C ALA A 215 -17.39 -16.66 -37.49
N VAL A 216 -16.89 -15.42 -37.53
CA VAL A 216 -16.63 -14.69 -38.78
C VAL A 216 -15.60 -15.42 -39.65
N ARG A 217 -14.51 -15.90 -39.06
CA ARG A 217 -13.50 -16.69 -39.77
C ARG A 217 -14.12 -17.93 -40.42
N ASP A 218 -14.91 -18.69 -39.66
CA ASP A 218 -15.49 -19.94 -40.14
C ASP A 218 -16.56 -19.67 -41.23
N LEU A 219 -17.30 -18.56 -41.12
CA LEU A 219 -18.26 -18.09 -42.14
C LEU A 219 -17.56 -17.69 -43.45
N LEU A 220 -16.40 -17.04 -43.36
CA LEU A 220 -15.64 -16.54 -44.53
C LEU A 220 -14.64 -17.55 -45.09
N ALA A 221 -14.40 -18.66 -44.39
CA ALA A 221 -13.50 -19.72 -44.82
C ALA A 221 -13.82 -20.30 -46.23
N PRO A 222 -15.09 -20.55 -46.62
CA PRO A 222 -15.43 -21.03 -47.96
C PRO A 222 -14.99 -20.05 -49.08
N PHE A 223 -14.88 -18.76 -48.75
CA PHE A 223 -14.50 -17.69 -49.68
C PHE A 223 -12.99 -17.44 -49.73
N LYS A 224 -12.17 -18.28 -49.08
CA LYS A 224 -10.70 -18.18 -49.02
C LYS A 224 -10.20 -16.83 -48.47
N VAL A 225 -10.99 -16.16 -47.63
CA VAL A 225 -10.55 -14.94 -46.94
C VAL A 225 -9.50 -15.32 -45.90
N SER A 226 -8.32 -14.71 -45.96
CA SER A 226 -7.25 -14.99 -45.02
C SER A 226 -7.54 -14.37 -43.64
N LEU A 227 -7.05 -15.03 -42.59
CA LEU A 227 -7.16 -14.54 -41.21
C LEU A 227 -6.53 -13.14 -41.03
N LYS A 228 -5.45 -12.86 -41.77
CA LYS A 228 -4.83 -11.52 -41.83
C LYS A 228 -5.79 -10.48 -42.40
N GLY A 229 -6.50 -10.79 -43.48
CA GLY A 229 -7.49 -9.89 -44.09
C GLY A 229 -8.68 -9.59 -43.16
N ILE A 230 -9.09 -10.56 -42.34
CA ILE A 230 -10.14 -10.37 -41.33
C ILE A 230 -9.66 -9.41 -40.23
N TYR A 231 -8.41 -9.54 -39.75
CA TYR A 231 -7.86 -8.62 -38.75
C TYR A 231 -7.61 -7.22 -39.30
N GLU A 232 -7.19 -7.08 -40.55
CA GLU A 232 -7.06 -5.77 -41.21
C GLU A 232 -8.42 -5.08 -41.34
N ALA A 233 -9.48 -5.82 -41.68
CA ALA A 233 -10.84 -5.28 -41.72
C ALA A 233 -11.32 -4.85 -40.32
N LEU A 234 -11.10 -5.70 -39.30
CA LEU A 234 -11.41 -5.34 -37.91
C LEU A 234 -10.63 -4.10 -37.45
N GLY A 235 -9.35 -4.00 -37.81
CA GLY A 235 -8.51 -2.84 -37.50
C GLY A 235 -9.09 -1.55 -38.07
N ARG A 236 -9.52 -1.56 -39.35
CA ARG A 236 -10.18 -0.41 -39.98
C ARG A 236 -11.47 -0.01 -39.27
N GLU A 237 -12.32 -0.97 -38.91
CA GLU A 237 -13.59 -0.71 -38.21
C GLU A 237 -13.39 -0.20 -36.76
N LEU A 238 -12.33 -0.65 -36.08
CA LEU A 238 -11.95 -0.17 -34.76
C LEU A 238 -11.17 1.16 -34.80
N CYS A 239 -11.00 1.76 -35.99
CA CYS A 239 -10.15 2.92 -36.23
C CYS A 239 -8.71 2.73 -35.70
N LEU A 240 -8.24 1.49 -35.67
CA LEU A 240 -6.84 1.16 -35.42
C LEU A 240 -6.11 1.39 -36.75
N GLU A 241 -5.62 2.61 -36.94
CA GLU A 241 -4.89 3.02 -38.13
C GLU A 241 -3.86 1.95 -38.55
N PRO A 242 -3.89 1.46 -39.79
CA PRO A 242 -2.84 0.60 -40.31
C PRO A 242 -1.59 1.46 -40.55
N SER A 243 -0.74 1.58 -39.54
CA SER A 243 0.63 2.02 -39.74
C SER A 243 1.44 0.89 -40.39
N ALA A 244 1.97 1.21 -41.57
CA ALA A 244 2.90 0.46 -42.41
C ALA A 244 2.36 -0.69 -43.29
N GLY A 245 2.18 -0.37 -44.59
CA GLY A 245 2.39 -1.33 -45.69
C GLY A 245 1.21 -1.57 -46.64
N ALA A 246 0.92 -0.56 -47.49
CA ALA A 246 0.29 -0.56 -48.83
C ALA A 246 -0.09 -1.91 -49.51
N PRO A 247 -1.12 -1.96 -50.40
CA PRO A 247 -1.41 -0.94 -51.41
C PRO A 247 -2.87 -0.43 -51.53
N SER A 248 -2.97 0.83 -51.96
CA SER A 248 -4.18 1.62 -52.24
C SER A 248 -5.26 0.90 -53.06
N PRO A 249 -6.52 1.37 -52.94
CA PRO A 249 -7.03 2.18 -54.04
C PRO A 249 -7.83 3.44 -53.61
N VAL A 250 -7.65 4.49 -54.41
CA VAL A 250 -8.44 5.75 -54.50
C VAL A 250 -8.34 6.73 -53.32
N ARG A 251 -7.38 7.66 -53.44
CA ARG A 251 -7.25 8.86 -52.60
C ARG A 251 -8.32 9.89 -52.97
N THR A 252 -9.14 10.31 -52.02
CA THR A 252 -10.05 11.46 -52.14
C THR A 252 -9.32 12.77 -51.83
N PRO A 253 -9.84 13.93 -52.27
CA PRO A 253 -9.16 15.23 -52.18
C PRO A 253 -8.89 15.78 -50.75
N ASP A 254 -9.46 15.16 -49.71
CA ASP A 254 -9.50 15.70 -48.35
C ASP A 254 -8.21 15.44 -47.53
N GLU A 255 -7.39 14.46 -47.92
CA GLU A 255 -6.11 14.14 -47.26
C GLU A 255 -4.95 15.10 -47.62
N ARG A 256 -5.14 16.03 -48.57
CA ARG A 256 -4.09 17.00 -48.95
C ARG A 256 -3.93 18.12 -47.93
N ALA A 257 -5.01 18.58 -47.32
CA ALA A 257 -5.00 19.70 -46.39
C ALA A 257 -4.24 19.43 -45.06
N PRO A 258 -4.31 18.24 -44.43
CA PRO A 258 -3.58 17.95 -43.20
C PRO A 258 -2.06 17.93 -43.37
N ARG A 259 -1.56 17.33 -44.46
CA ARG A 259 -0.12 17.24 -44.74
C ARG A 259 0.51 18.59 -45.09
N GLU A 260 -0.26 19.46 -45.75
CA GLU A 260 0.18 20.83 -46.06
C GLU A 260 0.27 21.68 -44.78
N ALA A 261 -0.70 21.53 -43.87
CA ALA A 261 -0.67 22.21 -42.57
C ALA A 261 0.51 21.75 -41.70
N GLU A 262 0.81 20.46 -41.65
CA GLU A 262 1.99 19.90 -40.95
C GLU A 262 3.31 20.47 -41.50
N ARG A 263 3.43 20.53 -42.84
CA ARG A 263 4.60 21.13 -43.49
C ARG A 263 4.77 22.61 -43.14
N LEU A 264 3.68 23.40 -43.17
CA LEU A 264 3.71 24.81 -42.81
C LEU A 264 4.15 25.04 -41.34
N ILE A 265 3.75 24.14 -40.44
CA ILE A 265 4.15 24.18 -39.03
C ILE A 265 5.65 23.88 -38.89
N LEU A 266 6.17 22.84 -39.54
CA LEU A 266 7.60 22.51 -39.52
C LEU A 266 8.45 23.64 -40.11
N GLU A 267 8.01 24.25 -41.22
CA GLU A 267 8.67 25.43 -41.80
C GLU A 267 8.60 26.64 -40.86
N GLY A 268 7.50 26.82 -40.13
CA GLY A 268 7.36 27.85 -39.09
C GLY A 268 8.32 27.65 -37.93
N ILE A 269 8.48 26.41 -37.44
CA ILE A 269 9.43 26.05 -36.40
C ILE A 269 10.86 26.38 -36.86
N ALA A 270 11.24 25.97 -38.07
CA ALA A 270 12.56 26.23 -38.63
C ALA A 270 12.87 27.74 -38.77
N ARG A 271 11.87 28.57 -39.07
CA ARG A 271 12.03 30.03 -39.15
C ARG A 271 12.20 30.71 -37.78
N LEU A 272 11.57 30.18 -36.74
CA LEU A 272 11.59 30.75 -35.40
C LEU A 272 12.78 30.26 -34.55
N GLN A 273 13.49 29.22 -35.00
CA GLN A 273 14.70 28.78 -34.33
C GLN A 273 15.85 29.79 -34.49
N PRO A 274 16.61 30.08 -33.41
CA PRO A 274 17.82 30.88 -33.50
C PRO A 274 18.84 30.25 -34.47
N PRO A 275 19.55 31.04 -35.29
CA PRO A 275 20.59 30.52 -36.18
C PRO A 275 21.62 29.69 -35.40
N GLY A 276 21.84 28.45 -35.82
CA GLY A 276 22.77 27.51 -35.19
C GLY A 276 22.20 26.65 -34.06
N GLN A 277 20.93 26.83 -33.65
CA GLN A 277 20.28 26.02 -32.60
C GLN A 277 19.09 25.21 -33.16
N ARG A 278 19.38 24.02 -33.72
CA ARG A 278 18.37 23.14 -34.35
C ARG A 278 17.38 22.47 -33.37
N ARG A 279 17.48 22.73 -32.07
CA ARG A 279 16.61 22.13 -31.02
C ARG A 279 16.17 23.14 -29.95
N ALA A 280 16.14 24.43 -30.30
CA ALA A 280 15.63 25.44 -29.38
C ALA A 280 14.11 25.26 -29.17
N LEU A 281 13.64 25.54 -27.96
CA LEU A 281 12.23 25.60 -27.62
C LEU A 281 11.59 26.79 -28.33
N VAL A 282 10.61 26.51 -29.17
CA VAL A 282 9.81 27.53 -29.86
C VAL A 282 8.50 27.72 -29.11
N SER A 283 8.09 28.98 -28.89
CA SER A 283 6.81 29.31 -28.29
C SER A 283 5.66 28.94 -29.23
N ILE A 284 4.67 28.19 -28.74
CA ILE A 284 3.48 27.82 -29.53
C ILE A 284 2.69 29.05 -29.96
N ARG A 285 2.66 30.11 -29.14
CA ARG A 285 1.97 31.37 -29.46
C ARG A 285 2.62 32.07 -30.65
N GLU A 286 3.94 32.15 -30.65
CA GLU A 286 4.71 32.77 -31.73
C GLU A 286 4.61 31.93 -33.01
N LEU A 287 4.70 30.60 -32.89
CA LEU A 287 4.54 29.69 -34.01
C LEU A 287 3.17 29.84 -34.66
N ARG A 288 2.10 29.87 -33.86
CA ARG A 288 0.73 30.05 -34.36
C ARG A 288 0.52 31.39 -35.05
N ARG A 289 1.17 32.47 -34.58
CA ARG A 289 1.14 33.78 -35.27
C ARG A 289 1.94 33.77 -36.57
N SER A 290 2.97 32.93 -36.67
CA SER A 290 3.82 32.80 -37.86
C SER A 290 3.24 31.94 -38.98
N VAL A 291 2.19 31.15 -38.70
CA VAL A 291 1.53 30.29 -39.69
C VAL A 291 0.05 30.68 -39.82
N SER A 292 -0.41 30.90 -41.05
CA SER A 292 -1.80 31.32 -41.31
C SER A 292 -2.76 30.12 -41.31
N LEU A 293 -2.88 29.44 -40.16
CA LEU A 293 -3.75 28.28 -39.97
C LEU A 293 -4.89 28.60 -38.98
N LYS A 294 -6.08 28.06 -39.24
CA LYS A 294 -7.17 28.08 -38.26
C LYS A 294 -6.75 27.27 -37.02
N LYS A 295 -7.13 27.73 -35.82
CA LYS A 295 -6.77 27.10 -34.54
C LYS A 295 -6.98 25.58 -34.54
N SER A 296 -8.17 25.12 -34.93
CA SER A 296 -8.50 23.69 -34.93
C SER A 296 -7.60 22.86 -35.84
N VAL A 297 -7.18 23.44 -36.97
CA VAL A 297 -6.25 22.78 -37.91
C VAL A 297 -4.84 22.79 -37.33
N PHE A 298 -4.42 23.93 -36.76
CA PHE A 298 -3.12 24.07 -36.11
C PHE A 298 -2.95 23.09 -34.94
N ASP A 299 -3.90 23.08 -33.99
CA ASP A 299 -3.86 22.21 -32.81
C ASP A 299 -3.79 20.73 -33.22
N ARG A 300 -4.64 20.31 -34.17
CA ARG A 300 -4.65 18.94 -34.68
C ARG A 300 -3.34 18.57 -35.37
N SER A 301 -2.78 19.45 -36.19
CA SER A 301 -1.52 19.20 -36.89
C SER A 301 -0.31 19.20 -35.94
N VAL A 302 -0.28 20.04 -34.91
CA VAL A 302 0.76 20.02 -33.87
C VAL A 302 0.72 18.70 -33.07
N LEU A 303 -0.47 18.26 -32.65
CA LEU A 303 -0.63 16.99 -31.95
C LEU A 303 -0.27 15.80 -32.86
N SER A 304 -0.66 15.85 -34.14
CA SER A 304 -0.27 14.85 -35.15
C SER A 304 1.25 14.74 -35.28
N LEU A 305 1.97 15.86 -35.43
CA LEU A 305 3.43 15.88 -35.48
C LEU A 305 4.08 15.33 -34.21
N ALA A 306 3.48 15.57 -33.03
CA ALA A 306 3.97 15.04 -31.77
C ALA A 306 3.79 13.52 -31.67
N VAL A 307 2.66 12.98 -32.16
CA VAL A 307 2.39 11.54 -32.24
C VAL A 307 3.32 10.86 -33.25
N GLN A 308 3.59 11.51 -34.38
CA GLN A 308 4.54 11.03 -35.40
C GLN A 308 6.01 11.07 -34.93
N GLY A 309 6.29 11.77 -33.82
CA GLY A 309 7.63 11.88 -33.26
C GLY A 309 8.51 12.94 -33.91
N GLU A 310 7.96 13.80 -34.76
CA GLU A 310 8.65 14.91 -35.44
C GLU A 310 8.91 16.08 -34.49
N VAL A 311 8.10 16.22 -33.43
CA VAL A 311 8.23 17.29 -32.43
C VAL A 311 8.02 16.77 -31.00
N ALA A 312 8.58 17.48 -30.02
CA ALA A 312 8.30 17.33 -28.60
C ALA A 312 7.49 18.53 -28.12
N LEU A 313 6.42 18.28 -27.34
CA LEU A 313 5.61 19.35 -26.75
C LEU A 313 5.93 19.52 -25.27
N HIS A 314 6.07 20.77 -24.84
CA HIS A 314 6.28 21.16 -23.45
C HIS A 314 4.98 21.72 -22.89
N HIS A 315 4.52 21.15 -21.78
CA HIS A 315 3.31 21.58 -21.08
C HIS A 315 3.62 22.68 -20.07
N HIS A 316 2.59 23.44 -19.72
CA HIS A 316 2.66 24.41 -18.63
C HIS A 316 2.35 23.71 -17.29
N ASP A 317 3.18 23.92 -16.26
CA ASP A 317 2.99 23.26 -14.96
C ASP A 317 1.76 23.76 -14.19
N PHE A 318 1.28 24.97 -14.50
CA PHE A 318 0.14 25.62 -13.82
C PHE A 318 -0.84 26.29 -14.78
N PRO A 319 -1.56 25.56 -15.65
CA PRO A 319 -2.44 26.16 -16.66
C PRO A 319 -3.63 26.95 -16.08
N SER A 320 -3.94 26.74 -14.79
CA SER A 320 -4.98 27.47 -14.06
C SER A 320 -4.63 28.93 -13.74
N SER A 321 -3.35 29.32 -13.78
CA SER A 321 -2.92 30.70 -13.56
C SER A 321 -3.04 31.60 -14.80
N LEU A 322 -3.26 31.03 -15.98
CA LEU A 322 -3.46 31.77 -17.23
C LEU A 322 -4.90 32.29 -17.33
N SER A 323 -5.10 33.46 -17.93
CA SER A 323 -6.44 33.96 -18.29
C SER A 323 -7.10 33.08 -19.37
N PRO A 324 -8.44 33.09 -19.52
CA PRO A 324 -9.13 32.33 -20.56
C PRO A 324 -8.60 32.63 -21.97
N ASP A 325 -8.32 33.90 -22.27
CA ASP A 325 -7.81 34.36 -23.56
C ASP A 325 -6.39 33.81 -23.83
N GLU A 326 -5.55 33.78 -22.78
CA GLU A 326 -4.20 33.22 -22.84
C GLU A 326 -4.16 31.70 -23.02
N ARG A 327 -5.18 30.99 -22.52
CA ARG A 327 -5.34 29.54 -22.71
C ARG A 327 -5.82 29.19 -24.11
N GLU A 328 -6.65 30.04 -24.71
CA GLU A 328 -7.15 29.86 -26.08
C GLU A 328 -6.05 30.05 -27.14
N GLU A 329 -4.94 30.70 -26.79
CA GLU A 329 -3.77 30.77 -27.67
C GLU A 329 -2.90 29.49 -27.68
N LEU A 330 -3.09 28.59 -26.71
CA LEU A 330 -2.30 27.36 -26.55
C LEU A 330 -2.93 26.16 -27.25
N VAL A 331 -2.10 25.13 -27.48
CA VAL A 331 -2.57 23.82 -27.99
C VAL A 331 -3.08 23.00 -26.82
N ARG A 332 -4.27 22.42 -26.97
CA ARG A 332 -4.94 21.62 -25.94
C ARG A 332 -5.20 20.20 -26.45
N ASP A 333 -4.89 19.19 -25.65
CA ASP A 333 -5.25 17.79 -25.93
C ASP A 333 -6.66 17.42 -25.44
N GLU A 334 -7.10 16.19 -25.72
CA GLU A 334 -8.39 15.66 -25.29
C GLU A 334 -8.47 15.44 -23.76
N GLN A 335 -7.32 15.36 -23.09
CA GLN A 335 -7.18 15.15 -21.66
C GLN A 335 -7.19 16.48 -20.85
N GLY A 336 -7.13 17.63 -21.53
CA GLY A 336 -7.15 18.96 -20.92
C GLY A 336 -5.77 19.56 -20.60
N THR A 337 -4.69 18.98 -21.10
CA THR A 337 -3.32 19.50 -20.99
C THR A 337 -3.12 20.66 -21.96
N TYR A 338 -2.45 21.72 -21.51
CA TYR A 338 -2.08 22.87 -22.35
C TYR A 338 -0.58 22.87 -22.63
N TYR A 339 -0.22 22.94 -23.91
CA TYR A 339 1.16 23.01 -24.36
C TYR A 339 1.55 24.45 -24.68
N VAL A 340 2.72 24.85 -24.19
CA VAL A 340 3.28 26.21 -24.33
C VAL A 340 4.48 26.28 -25.26
N GLY A 341 5.20 25.17 -25.44
CA GLY A 341 6.39 25.13 -26.28
C GLY A 341 6.48 23.86 -27.12
N ILE A 342 7.20 23.97 -28.23
CA ILE A 342 7.42 22.91 -29.21
C ILE A 342 8.89 22.88 -29.62
N VAL A 343 9.47 21.68 -29.71
CA VAL A 343 10.86 21.44 -30.10
C VAL A 343 10.88 20.42 -31.23
N PRO A 344 11.57 20.63 -32.37
CA PRO A 344 11.70 19.60 -33.38
C PRO A 344 12.61 18.46 -32.89
N LYS A 345 12.25 17.23 -33.23
CA LYS A 345 13.09 16.04 -33.04
C LYS A 345 13.72 15.70 -34.38
N ASP A 346 15.03 15.47 -34.40
CA ASP A 346 15.63 14.89 -35.61
C ASP A 346 15.16 13.44 -35.73
N LEU A 347 14.67 13.07 -36.92
CA LEU A 347 14.65 11.67 -37.34
C LEU A 347 16.10 11.13 -37.35
N PRO A 348 16.34 9.89 -36.89
CA PRO A 348 17.67 9.27 -36.87
C PRO A 348 18.31 9.15 -38.25
#